data_AF-A0A659UD19-F1
#
_entry.id   AF-A0A659UD19-F1
#
_cell.length_a   1.000
_cell.length_b   1.000
_cell.length_c   1.000
_cell.angle_alpha   90.00
_cell.angle_beta   90.00
_cell.angle_gamma   90.00
#
_symmetry.space_group_name_H-M   'P 1'
#
loop_
_entity.id
_entity.type
_entity.pdbx_description
1 polymer ?
#
loop_
_entity_poly.entity_id
_entity_poly.type
_entity_poly.pdbx_seq_one_letter_code
_entity_poly.pdbx_strand_id
1 'polypeptide(L)'
;GQMFDANAVQTLVNGDEIFPAMLRAIHAAHSSIDMETYIYWSGTVGYDFAMALAAKARDGVEVRVLVDWVGSLPFDEDLIHVMTSAGVRFQRYRPVHWYTMDRVNNRTHRKLLIVDG
;
A
#
# COMPACT_ATOMS: atom_id res chain seq x y z
N GLY A 1 -9.78 14.18 20.30
CA GLY A 1 -10.68 13.57 19.31
C GLY A 1 -11.65 12.68 20.05
N GLN A 2 -12.95 12.78 19.75
CA GLN A 2 -13.95 11.86 20.32
C GLN A 2 -13.65 10.43 19.84
N MET A 3 -13.53 9.51 20.77
CA MET A 3 -13.53 8.07 20.50
C MET A 3 -14.99 7.62 20.45
N PHE A 4 -15.40 6.96 19.38
CA PHE A 4 -16.68 6.27 19.33
C PHE A 4 -16.57 4.93 20.06
N ASP A 5 -17.62 4.52 20.77
CA ASP A 5 -17.65 3.37 21.70
C ASP A 5 -17.44 1.98 21.04
N ALA A 6 -17.15 1.90 19.74
CA ALA A 6 -17.01 0.65 18.98
C ALA A 6 -15.70 0.53 18.18
N ASN A 7 -14.67 1.30 18.51
CA ASN A 7 -13.37 1.19 17.84
C ASN A 7 -12.51 0.10 18.50
N ALA A 8 -12.07 -0.88 17.72
CA ALA A 8 -11.07 -1.85 18.12
C ALA A 8 -9.71 -1.47 17.52
N VAL A 9 -8.66 -1.44 18.35
CA VAL A 9 -7.29 -1.19 17.92
C VAL A 9 -6.46 -2.42 18.24
N GLN A 10 -5.83 -2.99 17.22
CA GLN A 10 -4.85 -4.07 17.36
C GLN A 10 -3.47 -3.56 16.99
N THR A 11 -2.50 -3.76 17.88
CA THR A 11 -1.09 -3.53 17.58
C THR A 11 -0.52 -4.77 16.89
N LEU A 12 0.10 -4.57 15.74
CA LEU A 12 0.85 -5.60 15.00
C LEU A 12 2.33 -5.25 15.03
N VAL A 13 3.17 -6.23 15.33
CA VAL A 13 4.60 -6.05 15.53
C VAL A 13 5.37 -6.60 14.33
N ASN A 14 6.15 -5.74 13.68
CA ASN A 14 7.01 -6.06 12.53
C ASN A 14 6.28 -6.55 11.26
N GLY A 15 7.04 -6.81 10.20
CA GLY A 15 6.51 -7.23 8.89
C GLY A 15 5.76 -8.57 8.94
N ASP A 16 6.19 -9.50 9.79
CA ASP A 16 5.62 -10.85 9.88
C ASP A 16 4.16 -10.85 10.38
N GLU A 17 3.77 -9.85 11.16
CA GLU A 17 2.37 -9.68 11.60
C GLU A 17 1.61 -8.71 10.70
N ILE A 18 2.28 -7.64 10.25
CA ILE A 18 1.66 -6.56 9.45
C ILE A 18 1.25 -7.07 8.06
N PHE A 19 2.14 -7.74 7.32
CA PHE A 19 1.85 -8.11 5.92
C PHE A 19 0.71 -9.13 5.81
N PRO A 20 0.66 -10.21 6.61
CA PRO A 20 -0.46 -11.14 6.53
C PRO A 20 -1.79 -10.50 6.93
N ALA A 21 -1.80 -9.58 7.90
CA ALA A 21 -3.03 -8.88 8.29
C ALA A 21 -3.54 -7.97 7.17
N MET A 22 -2.65 -7.22 6.53
CA MET A 22 -2.98 -6.38 5.38
C MET A 22 -3.51 -7.20 4.19
N LEU A 23 -2.86 -8.33 3.86
CA LEU A 23 -3.32 -9.22 2.79
C LEU A 23 -4.70 -9.80 3.10
N ARG A 24 -4.95 -10.22 4.35
CA ARG A 24 -6.29 -10.68 4.77
C ARG A 24 -7.34 -9.59 4.59
N ALA A 25 -7.03 -8.35 4.96
CA ALA A 25 -7.93 -7.22 4.77
C ALA A 25 -8.21 -6.96 3.27
N ILE A 26 -7.17 -6.98 2.43
CA ILE A 26 -7.32 -6.87 0.96
C ILE A 26 -8.21 -7.99 0.43
N HIS A 27 -8.00 -9.26 0.84
CA HIS A 27 -8.82 -10.38 0.38
C HIS A 27 -10.28 -10.30 0.85
N ALA A 28 -10.54 -9.66 1.98
CA ALA A 28 -11.89 -9.46 2.50
C ALA A 28 -12.63 -8.26 1.88
N ALA A 29 -11.93 -7.36 1.16
CA ALA A 29 -12.54 -6.15 0.61
C ALA A 29 -13.72 -6.42 -0.34
N HIS A 30 -14.76 -5.61 -0.22
CA HIS A 30 -16.00 -5.73 -1.01
C HIS A 30 -16.31 -4.51 -1.87
N SER A 31 -15.85 -3.31 -1.51
CA SER A 31 -16.20 -2.06 -2.19
C SER A 31 -14.98 -1.25 -2.61
N SER A 32 -14.01 -1.03 -1.72
CA SER A 32 -12.85 -0.20 -2.02
C SER A 32 -11.58 -0.60 -1.27
N ILE A 33 -10.44 -0.28 -1.88
CA ILE A 33 -9.12 -0.40 -1.28
C ILE A 33 -8.31 0.85 -1.61
N ASP A 34 -7.83 1.53 -0.57
CA ASP A 34 -6.93 2.67 -0.66
C ASP A 34 -5.62 2.34 0.03
N MET A 35 -4.54 2.29 -0.76
CA MET A 35 -3.21 1.99 -0.25
C MET A 35 -2.27 3.16 -0.50
N GLU A 36 -1.69 3.70 0.57
CA GLU A 36 -0.55 4.60 0.51
C GLU A 36 0.65 3.88 1.13
N THR A 37 1.72 3.70 0.35
CA THR A 37 2.90 3.00 0.85
C THR A 37 4.20 3.59 0.34
N TYR A 38 5.21 3.44 1.19
CA TYR A 38 6.60 3.61 0.84
C TYR A 38 7.16 2.25 0.39
N ILE A 39 7.73 2.18 -0.80
CA ILE A 39 8.27 0.93 -1.33
C ILE A 39 9.62 0.64 -0.70
N TYR A 40 9.62 -0.21 0.33
CA TYR A 40 10.74 -1.06 0.67
C TYR A 40 10.20 -2.46 0.97
N TRP A 41 10.07 -3.28 -0.07
CA TRP A 41 9.51 -4.63 0.00
C TRP A 41 10.59 -5.56 -0.54
N SER A 42 11.31 -6.23 0.35
CA SER A 42 12.26 -7.27 -0.04
C SER A 42 11.51 -8.59 -0.31
N GLY A 43 11.98 -9.38 -1.27
CA GLY A 43 11.44 -10.72 -1.54
C GLY A 43 10.07 -10.72 -2.22
N THR A 44 9.21 -11.67 -1.85
CA THR A 44 7.92 -11.96 -2.52
C THR A 44 6.78 -11.03 -2.12
N VAL A 45 6.93 -10.25 -1.05
CA VAL A 45 5.82 -9.51 -0.45
C VAL A 45 5.20 -8.49 -1.44
N GLY A 46 6.02 -7.81 -2.24
CA GLY A 46 5.52 -6.86 -3.24
C GLY A 46 4.70 -7.54 -4.35
N TYR A 47 5.09 -8.75 -4.75
CA TYR A 47 4.37 -9.58 -5.70
C TYR A 47 3.01 -9.99 -5.15
N ASP A 48 2.97 -10.48 -3.90
CA ASP A 48 1.73 -10.95 -3.27
C ASP A 48 0.68 -9.82 -3.18
N PHE A 49 1.12 -8.62 -2.83
CA PHE A 49 0.24 -7.44 -2.80
C PHE A 49 -0.24 -7.04 -4.20
N ALA A 50 0.66 -6.98 -5.18
CA ALA A 50 0.29 -6.64 -6.55
C ALA A 50 -0.76 -7.61 -7.10
N MET A 51 -0.58 -8.91 -6.86
CA MET A 51 -1.52 -9.95 -7.28
C MET A 51 -2.85 -9.86 -6.54
N ALA A 52 -2.84 -9.64 -5.23
CA ALA A 52 -4.07 -9.52 -4.43
C ALA A 52 -4.89 -8.27 -4.83
N LEU A 53 -4.23 -7.13 -5.02
CA LEU A 53 -4.85 -5.89 -5.48
C LEU A 53 -5.42 -6.02 -6.89
N ALA A 54 -4.65 -6.64 -7.80
CA ALA A 54 -5.11 -6.93 -9.16
C ALA A 54 -6.34 -7.86 -9.18
N ALA A 55 -6.35 -8.91 -8.34
CA ALA A 55 -7.49 -9.81 -8.22
C ALA A 55 -8.75 -9.05 -7.79
N LYS A 56 -8.65 -8.21 -6.76
CA LYS A 56 -9.78 -7.40 -6.28
C LYS A 56 -10.29 -6.40 -7.30
N ALA A 57 -9.39 -5.75 -8.05
CA ALA A 57 -9.78 -4.86 -9.13
C ALA A 57 -10.58 -5.61 -10.22
N ARG A 58 -10.19 -6.86 -10.56
CA ARG A 58 -10.95 -7.71 -11.49
C ARG A 58 -12.31 -8.14 -10.95
N ASP A 59 -12.43 -8.31 -9.63
CA ASP A 59 -13.69 -8.60 -8.96
C ASP A 59 -14.62 -7.37 -8.86
N GLY A 60 -14.19 -6.22 -9.39
CA GLY A 60 -14.97 -4.98 -9.44
C GLY A 60 -14.80 -4.07 -8.22
N VAL A 61 -13.86 -4.39 -7.31
CA VAL A 61 -13.52 -3.52 -6.18
C VAL A 61 -12.74 -2.30 -6.67
N GLU A 62 -13.05 -1.13 -6.12
CA GLU A 62 -12.34 0.11 -6.45
C GLU A 62 -10.96 0.14 -5.77
N VAL A 63 -9.88 -0.07 -6.54
CA VAL A 63 -8.52 -0.12 -5.98
C VAL A 63 -7.70 1.12 -6.39
N ARG A 64 -7.18 1.84 -5.41
CA ARG A 64 -6.28 3.00 -5.58
C ARG A 64 -4.97 2.77 -4.82
N VAL A 65 -3.85 2.98 -5.52
CA VAL A 65 -2.51 2.80 -4.96
C VAL A 65 -1.69 4.06 -5.18
N LEU A 66 -1.17 4.62 -4.09
CA LEU A 66 -0.27 5.76 -4.08
C LEU A 66 1.09 5.34 -3.52
N VAL A 67 2.14 5.63 -4.28
CA VAL A 67 3.53 5.28 -3.93
C VAL A 67 4.39 6.54 -3.87
N ASP A 68 5.12 6.75 -2.77
CA ASP A 68 6.15 7.82 -2.68
C ASP A 68 7.42 7.44 -3.45
N TRP A 69 7.96 8.36 -4.26
CA TRP A 69 9.10 8.16 -5.15
C TRP A 69 10.47 8.04 -4.44
N VAL A 70 10.59 8.37 -3.15
CA VAL A 70 11.88 8.25 -2.44
C VAL A 70 12.29 6.79 -2.32
N GLY A 71 13.21 6.31 -3.15
CA GLY A 71 13.80 4.98 -2.97
C GLY A 71 13.16 3.86 -3.77
N SER A 72 12.44 4.18 -4.85
CA SER A 72 12.10 3.20 -5.90
C SER A 72 13.37 2.71 -6.64
N LEU A 73 14.26 2.02 -5.94
CA LEU A 73 14.99 0.89 -6.50
C LEU A 73 13.95 -0.10 -7.01
N PRO A 74 14.18 -0.73 -8.18
CA PRO A 74 13.18 -0.87 -9.22
C PRO A 74 11.94 -1.57 -8.68
N PHE A 75 10.89 -0.79 -8.41
CA PHE A 75 9.58 -1.40 -8.31
C PHE A 75 9.29 -1.96 -9.69
N ASP A 76 9.07 -3.26 -9.73
CA ASP A 76 8.97 -3.99 -10.98
C ASP A 76 7.86 -3.38 -11.84
N GLU A 77 8.24 -2.79 -12.98
CA GLU A 77 7.29 -2.20 -13.92
C GLU A 77 6.29 -3.26 -14.40
N ASP A 78 6.68 -4.54 -14.40
CA ASP A 78 5.77 -5.64 -14.72
C ASP A 78 4.64 -5.75 -13.68
N LEU A 79 4.93 -5.54 -12.39
CA LEU A 79 3.90 -5.54 -11.35
C LEU A 79 2.96 -4.35 -11.46
N ILE A 80 3.48 -3.18 -11.83
CA ILE A 80 2.64 -2.01 -12.12
C ILE A 80 1.75 -2.30 -13.32
N HIS A 81 2.32 -2.90 -14.37
CA HIS A 81 1.56 -3.26 -15.56
C HIS A 81 0.46 -4.28 -15.24
N VAL A 82 0.76 -5.30 -14.43
CA VAL A 82 -0.22 -6.29 -13.95
C VAL A 82 -1.35 -5.61 -13.18
N MET A 83 -1.03 -4.73 -12.24
CA MET A 83 -2.04 -4.01 -11.44
C MET A 83 -2.90 -3.09 -12.31
N THR A 84 -2.27 -2.23 -13.11
CA THR A 84 -2.98 -1.25 -13.94
C THR A 84 -3.84 -1.92 -15.01
N SER A 85 -3.36 -3.00 -15.62
CA SER A 85 -4.14 -3.80 -16.59
C SER A 85 -5.32 -4.54 -15.94
N ALA A 86 -5.26 -4.79 -14.63
CA ALA A 86 -6.37 -5.36 -13.87
C ALA A 86 -7.40 -4.32 -13.40
N GLY A 87 -7.17 -3.03 -13.63
CA GLY A 87 -8.07 -1.94 -13.25
C GLY A 87 -7.65 -1.16 -12.01
N VAL A 88 -6.48 -1.45 -11.43
CA VAL A 88 -5.95 -0.68 -10.29
C VAL A 88 -5.53 0.71 -10.75
N ARG A 89 -5.97 1.75 -10.04
CA ARG A 89 -5.52 3.13 -10.27
C ARG A 89 -4.25 3.40 -9.49
N PHE A 90 -3.13 3.34 -10.18
CA PHE A 90 -1.80 3.51 -9.61
C PHE A 90 -1.25 4.91 -9.88
N GLN A 91 -0.70 5.57 -8.86
CA GLN A 91 -0.01 6.85 -8.98
C GLN A 91 1.29 6.90 -8.18
N ARG A 92 2.30 7.60 -8.73
CA ARG A 92 3.57 7.90 -8.08
C ARG A 92 3.56 9.35 -7.59
N TYR A 93 3.92 9.58 -6.33
CA TYR A 93 3.90 10.89 -5.68
C TYR A 93 5.31 11.43 -5.41
N ARG A 94 5.52 12.69 -5.82
CA ARG A 94 6.66 13.59 -5.51
C ARG A 94 8.08 13.03 -5.72
N PRO A 95 8.80 13.40 -6.79
CA PRO A 95 10.24 13.14 -6.88
C PRO A 95 11.01 13.98 -5.84
N VAL A 96 11.51 13.34 -4.79
CA VAL A 96 12.39 14.00 -3.82
C VAL A 96 13.82 13.99 -4.35
N HIS A 97 14.44 15.15 -4.28
CA HIS A 97 15.77 15.39 -4.83
C HIS A 97 16.87 15.02 -3.81
N TRP A 98 18.00 14.57 -4.33
CA TRP A 98 19.18 14.04 -3.62
C TRP A 98 19.81 14.97 -2.57
N TYR A 99 19.43 16.25 -2.53
CA TYR A 99 19.94 17.27 -1.59
C TYR A 99 19.08 17.45 -0.32
N THR A 100 18.27 16.47 0.05
CA THR A 100 17.46 16.51 1.29
C THR A 100 17.67 15.31 2.22
N MET A 101 18.74 14.53 1.99
CA MET A 101 19.06 13.29 2.70
C MET A 101 19.29 13.50 4.21
N ASP A 102 19.78 14.67 4.60
CA ASP A 102 20.04 15.11 5.97
C ASP A 102 18.77 15.54 6.75
N ARG A 103 17.62 15.65 6.06
CA ARG A 103 16.33 16.06 6.63
C ARG A 103 15.25 14.96 6.57
N VAL A 104 15.65 13.71 6.29
CA VAL A 104 14.74 12.56 6.15
C VAL A 104 14.13 12.11 7.49
N ASN A 105 14.73 12.50 8.62
CA ASN A 105 14.31 12.03 9.95
C ASN A 105 12.99 12.65 10.49
N ASN A 106 12.27 13.43 9.67
CA ASN A 106 11.06 14.15 10.08
C ASN A 106 10.02 14.27 8.95
N ARG A 107 9.85 13.22 8.14
CA ARG A 107 8.69 13.13 7.24
C ARG A 107 7.90 11.86 7.52
N THR A 108 6.59 12.01 7.53
CA THR A 108 5.65 10.92 7.78
C THR A 108 5.82 9.84 6.71
N HIS A 109 6.55 8.77 7.01
CA HIS A 109 6.61 7.52 6.25
C HIS A 109 5.25 6.80 6.38
N ARG A 110 4.20 7.40 5.84
CA ARG A 110 2.84 6.90 5.97
C ARG A 110 2.75 5.57 5.22
N LYS A 111 2.29 4.57 5.96
CA LYS A 111 1.86 3.28 5.43
C LYS A 111 0.42 3.15 5.87
N LEU A 112 -0.50 3.27 4.92
CA LEU A 112 -1.93 3.25 5.17
C LEU A 112 -2.56 2.26 4.20
N LEU A 113 -3.45 1.44 4.75
CA LEU A 113 -4.36 0.59 4.00
C LEU A 113 -5.74 0.81 4.59
N ILE A 114 -6.66 1.32 3.78
CA ILE A 114 -8.06 1.50 4.12
C ILE A 114 -8.84 0.54 3.22
N VAL A 115 -9.76 -0.22 3.81
CA VAL A 115 -10.60 -1.21 3.11
C VAL A 115 -12.05 -0.91 3.42
N ASP A 116 -12.85 -0.79 2.38
CA ASP A 116 -14.31 -0.58 2.42
C ASP A 116 -14.80 0.70 3.14
N GLY A 117 -13.91 1.68 3.41
CA GLY A 117 -14.25 2.98 3.98
C GLY A 117 -13.37 3.45 5.12
#